data_AF-V5IDK5-F1
#
_entry.id   AF-V5IDK5-F1
#
_cell.length_a   1.000
_cell.length_b   1.000
_cell.length_c   1.000
_cell.angle_alpha   90.00
_cell.angle_beta   90.00
_cell.angle_gamma   90.00
#
_symmetry.space_group_name_H-M   'P 1'
#
loop_
_entity.id
_entity.type
_entity.pdbx_description
1 polymer ?
#
loop_
_entity_poly.entity_id
_entity_poly.type
_entity_poly.pdbx_seq_one_letter_code
_entity_poly.pdbx_strand_id
1 'polypeptide(L)'
;MITMIILWFTLKPQIFTGWVELFPYAKMIKPTVPAMAITFLLFIIPKNPRSPSTSPPLLTWEEANEKAQWGIAILIGGGMCLAEASKESGLSSILVENLKSLEVLPTALTALILCFAASMFTEITSNTAVSSILLPVVCEMAVALQVHPLYLALPVTIGCSFSFMLPAATPPNAIVFGLAKLKILDMAKPGFIMNTICVLVEVAMIHALGFPIFGLTTYPSWADHPKSGSGAVANTTLVPRLDSSH
;
A
#
# COMPACT_ATOMS: atom_id res chain seq x y z
N MET A 1 9.68 -18.62 -15.90
CA MET A 1 10.21 -17.75 -14.82
C MET A 1 11.30 -16.82 -15.35
N ILE A 2 12.41 -17.33 -15.89
CA ILE A 2 13.52 -16.51 -16.44
C ILE A 2 13.01 -15.54 -17.54
N THR A 3 12.19 -16.03 -18.47
CA THR A 3 11.60 -15.19 -19.54
C THR A 3 10.72 -14.06 -18.99
N MET A 4 9.92 -14.35 -17.95
CA MET A 4 9.06 -13.36 -17.29
C MET A 4 9.89 -12.29 -16.58
N ILE A 5 10.95 -12.70 -15.88
CA ILE A 5 11.87 -11.78 -15.19
C ILE A 5 12.57 -10.87 -16.20
N ILE A 6 13.07 -11.42 -17.32
CA ILE A 6 13.72 -10.64 -18.38
C ILE A 6 12.74 -9.64 -19.02
N LEU A 7 11.53 -10.07 -19.36
CA LEU A 7 10.50 -9.21 -19.96
C LEU A 7 10.09 -8.07 -19.02
N TRP A 8 10.01 -8.37 -17.72
CA TRP A 8 9.67 -7.39 -16.69
C TRP A 8 10.80 -6.39 -16.44
N PHE A 9 12.04 -6.86 -16.34
CA PHE A 9 13.22 -6.02 -16.12
C PHE A 9 13.55 -5.13 -17.32
N THR A 10 13.25 -5.59 -18.53
CA THR A 10 13.45 -4.82 -19.77
C THR A 10 12.34 -3.80 -20.03
N LEU A 11 11.24 -3.81 -19.27
CA LEU A 11 10.08 -2.92 -19.45
C LEU A 11 10.38 -1.42 -19.41
N LYS A 12 11.04 -0.96 -18.35
CA LYS A 12 11.53 0.41 -18.20
C LYS A 12 12.82 0.43 -17.37
N PRO A 13 13.90 -0.19 -17.84
CA PRO A 13 15.18 -0.13 -17.13
C PRO A 13 15.68 1.32 -17.14
N GLN A 14 16.14 1.81 -15.98
CA GLN A 14 16.72 3.16 -15.87
C GLN A 14 18.07 3.33 -16.61
N ILE A 15 18.58 2.25 -17.22
CA ILE A 15 19.92 2.15 -17.82
C ILE A 15 19.87 2.15 -19.36
N PHE A 16 18.78 1.67 -19.98
CA PHE A 16 18.63 1.60 -21.45
C PHE A 16 17.17 1.89 -21.86
N THR A 17 16.95 2.34 -23.10
CA THR A 17 15.59 2.52 -23.66
C THR A 17 14.84 1.19 -23.65
N GLY A 18 13.74 1.13 -22.89
CA GLY A 18 12.92 -0.08 -22.76
C GLY A 18 12.20 -0.41 -24.07
N TRP A 19 11.97 -1.69 -24.35
CA TRP A 19 11.16 -2.19 -25.48
C TRP A 19 9.76 -1.56 -25.59
N VAL A 20 9.24 -0.99 -24.50
CA VAL A 20 7.97 -0.25 -24.48
C VAL A 20 8.03 1.03 -25.33
N GLU A 21 9.22 1.63 -25.48
CA GLU A 21 9.45 2.85 -26.26
C GLU A 21 9.45 2.63 -27.78
N LEU A 22 9.55 1.37 -28.24
CA LEU A 22 9.35 1.03 -29.65
C LEU A 22 7.89 1.18 -30.11
N PHE A 23 6.94 1.27 -29.17
CA PHE A 23 5.53 1.45 -29.48
C PHE A 23 5.10 2.90 -29.31
N PRO A 24 4.32 3.47 -30.26
CA PRO A 24 3.92 4.88 -30.24
C PRO A 24 3.08 5.29 -29.00
N TYR A 25 2.57 4.32 -28.22
CA TYR A 25 1.81 4.54 -26.99
C TYR A 25 2.56 4.13 -25.70
N ALA A 26 3.90 4.15 -25.73
CA ALA A 26 4.80 3.74 -24.65
C ALA A 26 4.45 4.26 -23.24
N LYS A 27 3.93 5.50 -23.13
CA LYS A 27 3.55 6.12 -21.85
C LYS A 27 2.34 5.46 -21.17
N MET A 28 1.43 4.83 -21.93
CA MET A 28 0.23 4.19 -21.37
C MET A 28 0.44 2.72 -20.98
N ILE A 29 1.55 2.10 -21.42
CA ILE A 29 1.86 0.71 -21.08
C ILE A 29 2.37 0.65 -19.64
N LYS A 30 1.45 0.30 -18.73
CA LYS A 30 1.75 0.02 -17.32
C LYS A 30 2.41 -1.35 -17.17
N PRO A 31 3.17 -1.61 -16.08
CA PRO A 31 3.76 -2.91 -15.78
C PRO A 31 2.78 -4.09 -15.75
N THR A 32 1.48 -3.81 -15.60
CA THR A 32 0.41 -4.80 -15.63
C THR A 32 0.23 -5.44 -17.01
N VAL A 33 0.41 -4.69 -18.10
CA VAL A 33 0.20 -5.17 -19.49
C VAL A 33 1.10 -6.36 -19.87
N PRO A 34 2.44 -6.28 -19.74
CA PRO A 34 3.32 -7.41 -20.02
C PRO A 34 3.07 -8.61 -19.11
N ALA A 35 2.73 -8.37 -17.83
CA ALA A 35 2.39 -9.43 -16.89
C ALA A 35 1.13 -10.19 -17.34
N MET A 36 0.08 -9.47 -17.73
CA MET A 36 -1.14 -10.08 -18.29
C MET A 36 -0.86 -10.83 -19.60
N ALA A 37 -0.04 -10.26 -20.49
CA ALA A 37 0.31 -10.89 -21.76
C ALA A 37 1.07 -12.22 -21.56
N ILE A 38 2.04 -12.25 -20.63
CA ILE A 38 2.77 -13.48 -20.29
C ILE A 38 1.85 -14.50 -19.65
N THR A 39 0.98 -14.10 -18.72
CA THR A 39 0.02 -15.01 -18.09
C THR A 39 -0.89 -15.63 -19.14
N PHE A 40 -1.40 -14.84 -20.08
CA PHE A 40 -2.21 -15.33 -21.19
C PHE A 40 -1.43 -16.30 -22.11
N LEU A 41 -0.16 -16.00 -22.40
CA LEU A 41 0.73 -16.90 -23.13
C LEU A 41 0.92 -18.24 -22.39
N LEU A 42 1.02 -18.25 -21.06
CA LEU A 42 1.17 -19.48 -20.27
C LEU A 42 -0.07 -20.40 -20.34
N PHE A 43 -1.26 -19.82 -20.58
CA PHE A 43 -2.47 -20.60 -20.87
C PHE A 43 -2.50 -21.18 -22.29
N ILE A 44 -1.70 -20.66 -23.22
CA ILE A 44 -1.66 -21.10 -24.62
C ILE A 44 -0.52 -22.09 -24.88
N ILE A 45 0.64 -21.91 -24.26
CA ILE A 45 1.81 -22.73 -24.55
C ILE A 45 1.61 -24.14 -23.95
N PRO A 46 1.67 -25.21 -24.76
CA PRO A 46 1.53 -26.58 -24.27
C PRO A 46 2.76 -27.02 -23.46
N LYS A 47 2.54 -27.80 -22.39
CA LYS A 47 3.60 -28.33 -21.52
C LYS A 47 4.61 -29.21 -22.28
N ASN A 48 4.17 -29.92 -23.31
CA ASN A 48 5.03 -30.74 -24.17
C ASN A 48 4.98 -30.25 -25.64
N PRO A 49 6.01 -29.53 -26.12
CA PRO A 49 6.05 -29.02 -27.49
C PRO A 49 6.16 -30.12 -28.57
N ARG A 50 6.46 -31.38 -28.19
CA ARG A 50 6.53 -32.53 -29.09
C ARG A 50 5.16 -33.18 -29.40
N SER A 51 4.13 -32.97 -28.56
CA SER A 51 2.76 -33.41 -28.86
C SER A 51 1.75 -32.31 -28.46
N PRO A 52 1.60 -31.27 -29.30
CA PRO A 52 0.78 -30.10 -28.98
C PRO A 52 -0.70 -30.44 -28.75
N SER A 53 -1.21 -31.49 -29.41
CA SER A 53 -2.63 -31.88 -29.37
C SER A 53 -3.01 -32.69 -28.11
N THR A 54 -2.03 -33.22 -27.37
CA THR A 54 -2.28 -34.17 -26.27
C THR A 54 -1.77 -33.65 -24.93
N SER A 55 -1.15 -32.47 -24.89
CA SER A 55 -0.54 -31.93 -23.69
C SER A 55 -1.35 -30.78 -23.10
N PRO A 56 -1.54 -30.74 -21.77
CA PRO A 56 -2.20 -29.62 -21.12
C PRO A 56 -1.35 -28.35 -21.26
N PRO A 57 -1.97 -27.16 -21.17
CA PRO A 57 -1.25 -25.89 -21.15
C PRO A 57 -0.29 -25.80 -19.96
N LEU A 58 0.72 -24.94 -20.06
CA LEU A 58 1.75 -24.73 -19.04
C LEU A 58 1.20 -24.22 -17.71
N LEU A 59 0.09 -23.49 -17.75
CA LEU A 59 -0.68 -23.08 -16.59
C LEU A 59 -2.13 -23.47 -16.81
N THR A 60 -2.68 -24.32 -15.95
CA THR A 60 -4.11 -24.66 -15.97
C THR A 60 -4.90 -23.66 -15.12
N TRP A 61 -6.21 -23.54 -15.39
CA TRP A 61 -7.08 -22.67 -14.58
C TRP A 61 -7.14 -23.11 -13.12
N GLU A 62 -7.14 -24.43 -12.87
CA GLU A 62 -7.11 -24.99 -11.51
C GLU A 62 -5.85 -24.55 -10.76
N GLU A 63 -4.66 -24.69 -11.37
CA GLU A 63 -3.40 -24.25 -10.78
C GLU A 63 -3.35 -22.74 -10.56
N ALA A 64 -3.88 -21.95 -11.51
CA ALA A 64 -3.93 -20.50 -11.39
C ALA A 64 -4.87 -20.06 -10.27
N ASN A 65 -6.03 -20.69 -10.14
CA ASN A 65 -7.02 -20.38 -9.13
C ASN A 65 -6.57 -20.80 -7.71
N GLU A 66 -5.91 -21.95 -7.58
CA GLU A 66 -5.38 -22.43 -6.29
C GLU A 66 -4.25 -21.55 -5.78
N LYS A 67 -3.37 -21.08 -6.68
CA LYS A 67 -2.23 -20.23 -6.31
C LYS A 67 -2.57 -18.75 -6.20
N ALA A 68 -3.69 -18.31 -6.77
CA ALA A 68 -4.12 -16.92 -6.69
C ALA A 68 -4.61 -16.59 -5.27
N GLN A 69 -4.01 -15.57 -4.66
CA GLN A 69 -4.43 -15.06 -3.36
C GLN A 69 -5.61 -14.08 -3.52
N TRP A 70 -6.76 -14.58 -3.98
CA TRP A 70 -7.97 -13.77 -4.25
C TRP A 70 -8.40 -12.92 -3.07
N GLY A 71 -8.22 -13.41 -1.84
CA GLY A 71 -8.51 -12.67 -0.62
C GLY A 71 -7.72 -11.37 -0.51
N ILE A 72 -6.43 -11.37 -0.90
CA ILE A 72 -5.59 -10.17 -0.88
C ILE A 72 -6.03 -9.20 -1.98
N ALA A 73 -6.36 -9.70 -3.18
CA ALA A 73 -6.85 -8.85 -4.27
C ALA A 73 -8.14 -8.12 -3.90
N ILE A 74 -9.11 -8.83 -3.31
CA ILE A 74 -10.37 -8.26 -2.81
C ILE A 74 -10.08 -7.27 -1.68
N LEU A 75 -9.15 -7.59 -0.78
CA LEU A 75 -8.82 -6.72 0.34
C LEU A 75 -8.16 -5.41 -0.08
N ILE A 76 -7.23 -5.44 -1.04
CA ILE A 76 -6.63 -4.22 -1.61
C ILE A 76 -7.71 -3.38 -2.29
N GLY A 77 -8.61 -4.02 -3.06
CA GLY A 77 -9.77 -3.34 -3.66
C GLY A 77 -10.69 -2.70 -2.62
N GLY A 78 -11.00 -3.43 -1.54
CA GLY A 78 -11.80 -2.95 -0.42
C GLY A 78 -11.13 -1.80 0.33
N GLY A 79 -9.81 -1.84 0.52
CA GLY A 79 -9.04 -0.76 1.15
C GLY A 79 -9.07 0.54 0.34
N MET A 80 -8.93 0.45 -1.00
CA MET A 80 -9.09 1.61 -1.89
C MET A 80 -10.51 2.16 -1.86
N CYS A 81 -11.53 1.28 -1.86
CA CYS A 81 -12.93 1.68 -1.71
C CYS A 81 -13.19 2.39 -0.38
N LEU A 82 -12.63 1.87 0.73
CA LEU A 82 -12.76 2.47 2.05
C LEU A 82 -12.09 3.86 2.13
N ALA A 83 -10.94 4.04 1.49
CA ALA A 83 -10.29 5.35 1.39
C ALA A 83 -11.20 6.36 0.68
N GLU A 84 -11.76 5.99 -0.47
CA GLU A 84 -12.64 6.87 -1.23
C GLU A 84 -13.95 7.15 -0.48
N ALA A 85 -14.56 6.12 0.12
CA ALA A 85 -15.76 6.28 0.94
C ALA A 85 -15.51 7.18 2.16
N SER A 86 -14.31 7.16 2.73
CA SER A 86 -13.91 8.02 3.85
C SER A 86 -13.78 9.50 3.42
N LYS A 87 -13.35 9.75 2.18
CA LYS A 87 -13.35 11.09 1.55
C LYS A 87 -14.78 11.57 1.29
N GLU A 88 -15.59 10.77 0.61
CA GLU A 88 -16.95 11.13 0.22
C GLU A 88 -17.89 11.32 1.42
N SER A 89 -17.74 10.51 2.47
CA SER A 89 -18.53 10.63 3.71
C SER A 89 -18.18 11.86 4.55
N GLY A 90 -17.09 12.57 4.24
CA GLY A 90 -16.58 13.68 5.04
C GLY A 90 -15.92 13.23 6.35
N LEU A 91 -15.75 11.92 6.57
CA LEU A 91 -15.05 11.37 7.72
C LEU A 91 -13.61 11.89 7.79
N SER A 92 -12.93 12.02 6.63
CA SER A 92 -11.60 12.61 6.55
C SER A 92 -11.57 14.02 7.15
N SER A 93 -12.58 14.87 6.90
CA SER A 93 -12.66 16.23 7.44
C SER A 93 -12.87 16.25 8.96
N ILE A 94 -13.76 15.38 9.47
CA ILE A 94 -13.98 15.23 10.92
C ILE A 94 -12.71 14.72 11.60
N LEU A 95 -12.01 13.78 10.96
CA LEU A 95 -10.74 13.25 11.46
C LEU A 95 -9.68 14.37 11.52
N VAL A 96 -9.57 15.22 10.51
CA VAL A 96 -8.69 16.41 10.51
C VAL A 96 -8.99 17.30 11.71
N GLU A 97 -10.26 17.60 11.99
CA GLU A 97 -10.63 18.47 13.11
C GLU A 97 -10.25 17.89 14.47
N ASN A 98 -10.45 16.59 14.67
CA ASN A 98 -10.03 15.90 15.90
C ASN A 98 -8.50 15.80 16.00
N LEU A 99 -7.83 15.60 14.87
CA LEU A 99 -6.37 15.48 14.77
C LEU A 99 -5.62 16.81 14.83
N LYS A 100 -6.28 17.97 14.69
CA LYS A 100 -5.64 19.26 15.01
C LYS A 100 -5.14 19.30 16.45
N SER A 101 -5.80 18.60 17.37
CA SER A 101 -5.30 18.42 18.74
C SER A 101 -3.99 17.62 18.80
N LEU A 102 -3.75 16.75 17.81
CA LEU A 102 -2.52 15.98 17.62
C LEU A 102 -1.42 16.76 16.88
N GLU A 103 -1.71 17.90 16.25
CA GLU A 103 -0.69 18.75 15.61
C GLU A 103 0.33 19.30 16.63
N VAL A 104 -0.06 19.36 17.91
CA VAL A 104 0.81 19.73 19.03
C VAL A 104 1.85 18.63 19.33
N LEU A 105 1.60 17.38 18.93
CA LEU A 105 2.52 16.27 19.16
C LEU A 105 3.59 16.20 18.06
N PRO A 106 4.86 15.89 18.40
CA PRO A 106 5.91 15.71 17.41
C PRO A 106 5.51 14.63 16.39
N THR A 107 5.66 14.89 15.10
CA THR A 107 5.29 13.94 14.02
C THR A 107 5.97 12.57 14.17
N ALA A 108 7.18 12.56 14.75
CA ALA A 108 7.90 11.35 15.13
C ALA A 108 7.14 10.46 16.12
N LEU A 109 6.49 11.08 17.12
CA LEU A 109 5.72 10.38 18.14
C LEU A 109 4.42 9.81 17.55
N THR A 110 3.77 10.54 16.65
CA THR A 110 2.60 10.05 15.90
C THR A 110 2.96 8.82 15.06
N ALA A 111 4.08 8.86 14.33
CA ALA A 111 4.58 7.71 13.57
C ALA A 111 4.88 6.50 14.48
N LEU A 112 5.49 6.74 15.65
CA LEU A 112 5.77 5.69 16.64
C LEU A 112 4.49 5.02 17.14
N ILE A 113 3.50 5.81 17.56
CA ILE A 113 2.23 5.30 18.09
C ILE A 113 1.51 4.45 17.03
N LEU A 114 1.47 4.93 15.79
CA LEU A 114 0.83 4.21 14.67
C LEU A 114 1.56 2.92 14.32
N CYS A 115 2.90 2.96 14.24
CA CYS A 115 3.72 1.79 13.99
C CYS A 115 3.53 0.73 15.09
N PHE A 116 3.50 1.17 16.34
CA PHE A 116 3.27 0.28 17.49
C PHE A 116 1.87 -0.32 17.47
N ALA A 117 0.84 0.48 17.22
CA ALA A 117 -0.54 0.00 17.10
C ALA A 117 -0.68 -1.01 15.95
N ALA A 118 -0.05 -0.76 14.80
CA ALA A 118 -0.03 -1.69 13.67
C ALA A 118 0.65 -3.02 14.01
N SER A 119 1.81 -2.97 14.70
CA SER A 119 2.50 -4.17 15.20
C SER A 119 1.62 -4.98 16.15
N MET A 120 0.87 -4.34 17.04
CA MET A 120 -0.05 -5.04 17.94
C MET A 120 -1.25 -5.66 17.22
N PHE A 121 -1.85 -4.97 16.24
CA PHE A 121 -2.96 -5.51 15.47
C PHE A 121 -2.56 -6.70 14.59
N THR A 122 -1.31 -6.69 14.11
CA THR A 122 -0.79 -7.77 13.26
C THR A 122 -0.54 -9.08 13.99
N GLU A 123 -0.58 -9.09 15.33
CA GLU A 123 -0.48 -10.33 16.11
C GLU A 123 -1.76 -11.18 16.05
N ILE A 124 -2.90 -10.57 15.73
CA ILE A 124 -4.21 -11.23 15.72
C ILE A 124 -4.70 -11.47 14.29
N THR A 125 -4.14 -10.74 13.33
CA THR A 125 -4.59 -10.70 11.92
C THR A 125 -3.39 -10.82 10.99
N SER A 126 -3.60 -11.38 9.79
CA SER A 126 -2.52 -11.48 8.79
C SER A 126 -1.86 -10.13 8.50
N ASN A 127 -0.53 -10.10 8.44
CA ASN A 127 0.29 -8.90 8.16
C ASN A 127 -0.17 -8.14 6.92
N THR A 128 -0.42 -8.87 5.83
CA THR A 128 -0.92 -8.26 4.58
C THR A 128 -2.31 -7.68 4.77
N ALA A 129 -3.13 -8.30 5.63
CA ALA A 129 -4.47 -7.85 5.85
C ALA A 129 -4.53 -6.56 6.67
N VAL A 130 -3.77 -6.49 7.77
CA VAL A 130 -3.65 -5.28 8.59
C VAL A 130 -3.07 -4.13 7.77
N SER A 131 -2.00 -4.38 7.00
CA SER A 131 -1.40 -3.36 6.13
C SER A 131 -2.40 -2.81 5.12
N SER A 132 -3.18 -3.66 4.44
CA SER A 132 -4.15 -3.20 3.43
C SER A 132 -5.30 -2.37 4.01
N ILE A 133 -5.65 -2.59 5.28
CA ILE A 133 -6.70 -1.83 5.98
C ILE A 133 -6.15 -0.52 6.54
N LEU A 134 -4.94 -0.53 7.13
CA LEU A 134 -4.36 0.65 7.78
C LEU A 134 -3.75 1.64 6.79
N LEU A 135 -3.15 1.18 5.68
CA LEU A 135 -2.48 2.07 4.72
C LEU A 135 -3.38 3.19 4.21
N PRO A 136 -4.60 2.91 3.71
CA PRO A 136 -5.48 3.96 3.20
C PRO A 136 -5.81 5.01 4.27
N VAL A 137 -6.13 4.55 5.49
CA VAL A 137 -6.45 5.44 6.63
C VAL A 137 -5.26 6.31 7.02
N VAL A 138 -4.05 5.73 7.06
CA VAL A 138 -2.83 6.46 7.42
C VAL A 138 -2.43 7.46 6.34
N CYS A 139 -2.63 7.15 5.06
CA CYS A 139 -2.41 8.07 3.96
C CYS A 139 -3.35 9.28 4.05
N GLU A 140 -4.65 9.07 4.29
CA GLU A 140 -5.62 10.15 4.48
C GLU A 140 -5.28 11.03 5.68
N MET A 141 -4.85 10.41 6.78
CA MET A 141 -4.38 11.12 7.95
C MET A 141 -3.12 11.95 7.68
N ALA A 142 -2.19 11.44 6.86
CA ALA A 142 -1.00 12.21 6.50
C ALA A 142 -1.34 13.44 5.66
N VAL A 143 -2.26 13.30 4.70
CA VAL A 143 -2.80 14.42 3.90
C VAL A 143 -3.50 15.44 4.82
N ALA A 144 -4.28 14.96 5.78
CA ALA A 144 -4.94 15.79 6.79
C ALA A 144 -3.96 16.61 7.65
N LEU A 145 -2.85 15.99 8.06
CA LEU A 145 -1.79 16.61 8.86
C LEU A 145 -0.79 17.42 8.01
N GLN A 146 -0.96 17.48 6.68
CA GLN A 146 -0.03 18.14 5.75
C GLN A 146 1.41 17.62 5.86
N VAL A 147 1.56 16.33 6.18
CA VAL A 147 2.85 15.65 6.24
C VAL A 147 2.98 14.70 5.05
N HIS A 148 4.21 14.43 4.62
CA HIS A 148 4.46 13.53 3.50
C HIS A 148 3.82 12.14 3.77
N PRO A 149 2.89 11.63 2.94
CA PRO A 149 2.18 10.36 3.23
C PRO A 149 3.08 9.16 3.49
N LEU A 150 4.17 9.08 2.74
CA LEU A 150 5.21 8.06 2.90
C LEU A 150 5.84 8.05 4.32
N TYR A 151 5.91 9.19 5.00
CA TYR A 151 6.50 9.31 6.34
C TYR A 151 5.71 8.52 7.39
N LEU A 152 4.38 8.45 7.25
CA LEU A 152 3.53 7.66 8.14
C LEU A 152 3.25 6.25 7.58
N ALA A 153 3.14 6.10 6.26
CA ALA A 153 2.80 4.82 5.64
C ALA A 153 3.94 3.79 5.73
N LEU A 154 5.21 4.20 5.56
CA LEU A 154 6.36 3.29 5.66
C LEU A 154 6.48 2.60 7.03
N PRO A 155 6.57 3.32 8.16
CA PRO A 155 6.69 2.69 9.47
C PRO A 155 5.50 1.79 9.78
N VAL A 156 4.28 2.17 9.39
CA VAL A 156 3.09 1.33 9.59
C VAL A 156 3.19 0.03 8.79
N THR A 157 3.61 0.10 7.52
CA THR A 157 3.74 -1.09 6.66
C THR A 157 4.79 -2.06 7.20
N ILE A 158 5.94 -1.53 7.62
CA ILE A 158 7.05 -2.33 8.17
C ILE A 158 6.65 -2.86 9.55
N GLY A 159 5.96 -2.04 10.36
CA GLY A 159 5.39 -2.42 11.66
C GLY A 159 4.40 -3.57 11.59
N CYS A 160 3.58 -3.66 10.54
CA CYS A 160 2.71 -4.82 10.28
C CYS A 160 3.50 -6.13 10.06
N SER A 161 4.80 -6.07 9.81
CA SER A 161 5.64 -7.28 9.69
C SER A 161 6.20 -7.74 11.03
N PHE A 162 6.14 -6.91 12.08
CA PHE A 162 6.62 -7.21 13.42
C PHE A 162 5.56 -7.99 14.21
N SER A 163 5.52 -9.30 13.95
CA SER A 163 4.65 -10.23 14.66
C SER A 163 5.49 -11.29 15.39
N PHE A 164 5.78 -11.03 16.66
CA PHE A 164 6.65 -11.84 17.51
C PHE A 164 5.96 -12.34 18.79
N MET A 165 4.77 -11.84 19.12
CA MET A 165 4.10 -12.13 20.40
C MET A 165 3.25 -13.40 20.38
N LEU A 166 2.52 -13.66 19.30
CA LEU A 166 1.57 -14.77 19.26
C LEU A 166 2.00 -15.88 18.29
N PRO A 167 1.78 -17.16 18.66
CA PRO A 167 2.11 -18.29 17.79
C PRO A 167 1.20 -18.36 16.56
N ALA A 168 -0.05 -17.88 16.67
CA ALA A 168 -1.02 -17.90 15.57
C ALA A 168 -0.70 -16.90 14.45
N ALA A 169 0.18 -15.94 14.71
CA ALA A 169 0.34 -14.78 13.87
C ALA A 169 1.23 -15.04 12.65
N THR A 170 2.24 -15.91 12.78
CA THR A 170 3.07 -16.35 11.65
C THR A 170 3.41 -17.84 11.70
N PRO A 171 3.53 -18.54 10.55
CA PRO A 171 3.84 -19.97 10.52
C PRO A 171 5.14 -20.37 11.25
N PRO A 172 6.27 -19.61 11.16
CA PRO A 172 7.48 -19.94 11.91
C PRO A 172 7.27 -19.92 13.43
N ASN A 173 6.50 -18.94 13.92
CA ASN A 173 6.15 -18.81 15.33
C ASN A 173 5.33 -20.02 15.83
N ALA A 174 4.36 -20.48 15.02
CA ALA A 174 3.56 -21.66 15.31
C ALA A 174 4.41 -22.96 15.38
N ILE A 175 5.37 -23.12 14.46
CA ILE A 175 6.24 -24.30 14.40
C ILE A 175 7.10 -24.40 15.68
N VAL A 176 7.74 -23.31 16.08
CA VAL A 176 8.59 -23.29 17.29
C VAL A 176 7.76 -23.52 18.55
N PHE A 177 6.56 -22.93 18.63
CA PHE A 177 5.64 -23.13 19.74
C PHE A 177 5.27 -24.60 19.94
N GLY A 178 4.98 -25.32 18.85
CA GLY A 178 4.67 -26.75 18.88
C GLY A 178 5.86 -27.64 19.24
N LEU A 179 7.05 -27.34 18.69
CA LEU A 179 8.27 -28.13 18.93
C LEU A 179 8.81 -27.98 20.35
N ALA A 180 8.81 -26.74 20.87
CA ALA A 180 9.38 -26.42 22.19
C ALA A 180 8.36 -26.53 23.35
N LYS A 181 7.09 -26.91 23.07
CA LYS A 181 6.00 -27.03 24.07
C LYS A 181 5.88 -25.78 24.96
N LEU A 182 6.00 -24.60 24.35
CA LEU A 182 5.98 -23.32 25.05
C LEU A 182 4.57 -22.97 25.53
N LYS A 183 4.46 -22.16 26.60
CA LYS A 183 3.19 -21.51 26.95
C LYS A 183 3.08 -20.18 26.21
N ILE A 184 1.85 -19.69 26.03
CA ILE A 184 1.58 -18.41 25.35
C ILE A 184 2.38 -17.26 25.99
N LEU A 185 2.49 -17.22 27.32
CA LEU A 185 3.24 -16.18 28.04
C LEU A 185 4.75 -16.26 27.84
N ASP A 186 5.29 -17.45 27.56
CA ASP A 186 6.74 -17.65 27.32
C ASP A 186 7.14 -17.05 25.97
N MET A 187 6.19 -16.90 25.06
CA MET A 187 6.37 -16.28 23.74
C MET A 187 5.96 -14.81 23.72
N ALA A 188 4.85 -14.46 24.38
CA ALA A 188 4.31 -13.10 24.37
C ALA A 188 5.22 -12.06 25.06
N LYS A 189 5.88 -12.43 26.16
CA LYS A 189 6.77 -11.50 26.89
C LYS A 189 8.03 -11.13 26.07
N PRO A 190 8.81 -12.09 25.54
CA PRO A 190 9.92 -11.76 24.64
C PRO A 190 9.44 -11.06 23.36
N GLY A 191 8.31 -11.48 22.80
CA GLY A 191 7.73 -10.88 21.61
C GLY A 191 7.40 -9.41 21.79
N PHE A 192 6.81 -9.02 22.93
CA PHE A 192 6.48 -7.63 23.21
C PHE A 192 7.73 -6.74 23.31
N ILE A 193 8.78 -7.27 23.94
CA ILE A 193 10.08 -6.59 24.05
C ILE A 193 10.68 -6.40 22.65
N MET A 194 10.65 -7.45 21.82
CA MET A 194 11.14 -7.38 20.44
C MET A 194 10.34 -6.40 19.58
N ASN A 195 9.00 -6.43 19.63
CA ASN A 195 8.15 -5.47 18.92
C ASN A 195 8.51 -4.02 19.31
N THR A 196 8.68 -3.76 20.61
CA THR A 196 9.06 -2.43 21.12
C THR A 196 10.42 -2.00 20.56
N ILE A 197 11.43 -2.87 20.60
CA ILE A 197 12.77 -2.56 20.07
C ILE A 197 12.71 -2.30 18.56
N CYS A 198 12.02 -3.16 17.80
CA CYS A 198 11.87 -3.01 16.35
C CYS A 198 11.18 -1.70 15.97
N VAL A 199 10.11 -1.32 16.68
CA VAL A 199 9.41 -0.04 16.45
C VAL A 199 10.34 1.15 16.73
N LEU A 200 11.12 1.11 17.82
CA LEU A 200 12.06 2.18 18.14
C LEU A 200 13.16 2.32 17.09
N VAL A 201 13.73 1.19 16.64
CA VAL A 201 14.72 1.15 15.58
C VAL A 201 14.14 1.66 14.26
N GLU A 202 12.92 1.27 13.92
CA GLU A 202 12.24 1.69 12.69
C GLU A 202 12.02 3.21 12.65
N VAL A 203 11.53 3.79 13.74
CA VAL A 203 11.35 5.24 13.85
C VAL A 203 12.68 5.97 13.72
N ALA A 204 13.75 5.44 14.34
CA ALA A 204 15.09 6.01 14.21
C ALA A 204 15.61 5.91 12.75
N MET A 205 15.36 4.78 12.08
CA MET A 205 15.78 4.55 10.69
C MET A 205 15.05 5.46 9.70
N ILE A 206 13.77 5.75 9.92
CA ILE A 206 13.03 6.72 9.11
C ILE A 206 13.61 8.13 9.27
N HIS A 207 14.04 8.50 10.48
CA HIS A 207 14.70 9.80 10.68
C HIS A 207 16.13 9.83 10.13
N ALA A 208 16.86 8.72 10.16
CA ALA A 208 18.24 8.66 9.67
C ALA A 208 18.33 8.53 8.15
N LEU A 209 17.53 7.63 7.56
CA LEU A 209 17.60 7.25 6.15
C LEU A 209 16.38 7.72 5.34
N GLY A 210 15.21 7.83 5.98
CA GLY A 210 13.98 8.24 5.29
C GLY A 210 14.08 9.65 4.72
N PHE A 211 14.57 10.61 5.50
CA PHE A 211 14.76 11.99 5.04
C PHE A 211 15.73 12.13 3.84
N PRO A 212 16.97 11.59 3.88
CA PRO A 212 17.91 11.75 2.76
C PRO A 212 17.54 10.93 1.52
N ILE A 213 16.90 9.76 1.66
CA ILE A 213 16.57 8.89 0.52
C ILE A 213 15.28 9.32 -0.17
N PHE A 214 14.24 9.65 0.61
CA PHE A 214 12.90 9.91 0.08
C PHE A 214 12.51 11.39 0.09
N GLY A 215 13.34 12.30 0.61
CA GLY A 215 13.03 13.74 0.61
C GLY A 215 11.79 14.10 1.44
N LEU A 216 11.57 13.39 2.56
CA LEU A 216 10.37 13.46 3.41
C LEU A 216 10.11 14.84 4.05
N THR A 217 11.00 15.82 3.85
CA THR A 217 10.85 17.21 4.32
C THR A 217 9.89 18.04 3.47
N THR A 218 9.60 17.62 2.24
CA THR A 218 8.81 18.42 1.29
C THR A 218 7.47 17.73 1.05
N TYR A 219 6.36 18.43 1.23
CA TYR A 219 5.05 17.87 0.88
C TYR A 219 4.98 17.66 -0.64
N PRO A 220 4.66 16.44 -1.12
CA PRO A 220 4.72 16.17 -2.54
C PRO A 220 3.48 16.71 -3.26
N SER A 221 3.67 17.32 -4.43
CA SER A 221 2.60 17.92 -5.24
C SER A 221 1.56 16.92 -5.77
N TRP A 222 1.86 15.62 -5.80
CA TRP A 222 0.89 14.57 -6.16
C TRP A 222 -0.09 14.26 -5.02
N ALA A 223 0.24 14.62 -3.78
CA ALA A 223 -0.62 14.47 -2.61
C ALA A 223 -1.51 15.70 -2.37
N ASP A 224 -1.35 16.76 -3.17
CA ASP A 224 -2.32 17.85 -3.24
C ASP A 224 -3.57 17.33 -3.94
N HIS A 225 -4.52 16.82 -3.17
CA HIS A 225 -5.88 16.67 -3.65
C HIS A 225 -6.51 18.07 -3.70
N PRO A 226 -6.87 18.60 -4.89
CA PRO A 226 -7.55 19.88 -4.97
C PRO A 226 -8.81 19.80 -4.12
N LYS A 227 -8.96 20.73 -3.18
CA LYS A 227 -10.16 20.86 -2.35
C LYS A 227 -11.38 20.85 -3.27
N SER A 228 -12.13 19.75 -3.29
CA SER A 228 -13.44 19.72 -3.93
C SER A 228 -14.32 20.70 -3.16
N GLY A 229 -14.56 21.86 -3.77
CA GLY A 229 -15.64 22.80 -3.47
C GLY A 229 -15.79 23.25 -2.02
N SER A 230 -14.99 24.24 -1.59
CA SER A 230 -15.46 25.18 -0.56
C SER A 230 -15.13 26.61 -0.97
N GLY A 231 -16.17 27.38 -1.30
CA GLY A 231 -16.10 28.84 -1.40
C GLY A 231 -15.91 29.45 -2.79
N ALA A 232 -16.87 29.26 -3.70
CA ALA A 232 -17.13 30.25 -4.75
C ALA A 232 -18.64 30.45 -4.87
N VAL A 233 -19.22 31.08 -3.84
CA VAL A 233 -20.45 31.86 -4.00
C VAL A 233 -20.06 33.06 -4.87
N ALA A 234 -20.05 32.86 -6.18
CA ALA A 234 -20.06 33.96 -7.12
C ALA A 234 -21.49 34.49 -7.14
N ASN A 235 -21.72 35.55 -6.38
CA ASN A 235 -22.92 36.38 -6.45
C ASN A 235 -23.26 36.68 -7.93
N THR A 236 -24.27 36.00 -8.46
CA THR A 236 -24.97 36.42 -9.67
C THR A 236 -25.85 37.62 -9.31
N THR A 237 -25.25 38.79 -9.19
CA THR A 237 -25.97 40.07 -9.29
C THR A 237 -26.36 40.26 -10.75
N LEU A 238 -27.52 39.71 -11.11
CA LEU A 238 -28.27 40.10 -12.28
C LEU A 238 -28.81 41.52 -12.08
N VAL A 239 -28.11 42.51 -12.61
CA VAL A 239 -28.67 43.84 -12.91
C VAL A 239 -28.30 44.17 -14.35
N PRO A 240 -29.24 44.09 -15.32
CA PRO A 240 -28.98 44.55 -16.67
C PRO A 240 -28.97 46.08 -16.69
N ARG A 241 -27.82 46.68 -17.01
CA ARG A 241 -27.76 48.09 -17.42
C ARG A 241 -28.33 48.21 -18.84
N LEU A 242 -29.40 48.97 -18.95
CA LEU A 242 -29.90 49.57 -20.19
C LEU A 242 -28.84 50.52 -20.76
N ASP A 243 -28.54 50.38 -22.05
CA ASP A 243 -28.27 51.45 -23.03
C ASP A 243 -28.07 50.76 -24.40
N SER A 244 -28.96 50.85 -25.39
CA SER A 244 -29.35 52.02 -26.20
C SER A 244 -28.20 52.55 -27.08
N SER A 245 -28.12 52.07 -28.33
CA SER A 245 -27.88 52.87 -29.56
C SER A 245 -27.46 52.01 -30.77
N HIS A 246 -28.26 52.14 -31.84
CA HIS A 246 -28.08 51.75 -33.25
C HIS A 246 -28.25 50.29 -33.67
#